data_AF-J4H5B6-F1
#
_entry.id   AF-J4H5B6-F1
#
_cell.length_a   1.000
_cell.length_b   1.000
_cell.length_c   1.000
_cell.angle_alpha   90.00
_cell.angle_beta   90.00
_cell.angle_gamma   90.00
#
_symmetry.space_group_name_H-M   'P 1'
#
loop_
_entity.id
_entity.type
_entity.pdbx_description
1 polymer ?
#
loop_
_entity_poly.entity_id
_entity_poly.type
_entity_poly.pdbx_seq_one_letter_code
_entity_poly.pdbx_strand_id
1 'polypeptide(L)'
;MASVPATLIRLTSQPHDGAPSETDVGGVLEKGEGGKAQPWSTLATTRIEEQLQCRLSPRQSIELPVELWWKVIDFVADHLSQRVDGRTRMRELARVSRSWYTWCRVRAEERLDVINRDKKEVYRLIRRLDDNPERYNAIKRVQFVNKKISNFGSFVIHLVGKLHKVETLDLKSRWRPSSPAFGSLGSCTHGPSCM
;
A
#
# COMPACT_ATOMS: atom_id res chain seq x y z
N MET A 1 1.29 -10.49 -39.78
CA MET A 1 1.27 -10.11 -38.36
C MET A 1 2.69 -10.26 -37.82
N ALA A 2 3.42 -9.16 -37.66
CA ALA A 2 4.81 -9.20 -37.21
C ALA A 2 4.85 -9.24 -35.67
N SER A 3 5.43 -10.31 -35.13
CA SER A 3 5.64 -10.48 -33.70
C SER A 3 6.74 -9.52 -33.23
N VAL A 4 6.41 -8.63 -32.31
CA VAL A 4 7.37 -7.68 -31.71
C VAL A 4 8.16 -8.43 -30.64
N PRO A 5 9.52 -8.45 -30.71
CA PRO A 5 10.32 -9.18 -29.74
C PRO A 5 10.25 -8.53 -28.36
N ALA A 6 9.91 -9.33 -27.35
CA ALA A 6 9.91 -8.94 -25.95
C ALA A 6 11.35 -8.59 -25.52
N THR A 7 11.58 -7.30 -25.27
CA THR A 7 12.87 -6.80 -24.77
C THR A 7 12.97 -7.10 -23.28
N LEU A 8 13.76 -8.10 -22.92
CA LEU A 8 14.14 -8.40 -21.54
C LEU A 8 15.06 -7.29 -21.00
N ILE A 9 14.52 -6.44 -20.13
CA ILE A 9 15.32 -5.45 -19.39
C ILE A 9 16.09 -6.21 -18.31
N ARG A 10 17.37 -6.49 -18.58
CA ARG A 10 18.31 -7.07 -17.60
C ARG A 10 18.71 -5.98 -16.59
N LEU A 11 18.07 -5.99 -15.42
CA LEU A 11 18.48 -5.16 -14.28
C LEU A 11 19.77 -5.74 -13.69
N THR A 12 20.92 -5.19 -14.09
CA THR A 12 22.20 -5.49 -13.44
C THR A 12 22.25 -4.75 -12.11
N SER A 13 22.01 -5.46 -11.01
CA SER A 13 22.33 -4.97 -9.67
C SER A 13 23.86 -4.91 -9.53
N GLN A 14 24.39 -3.70 -9.52
CA GLN A 14 25.80 -3.45 -9.24
C GLN A 14 26.08 -3.79 -7.76
N PRO A 15 27.03 -4.68 -7.44
CA PRO A 15 27.41 -4.96 -6.07
C PRO A 15 28.12 -3.74 -5.50
N HIS A 16 27.64 -3.26 -4.35
CA HIS A 16 28.38 -2.30 -3.55
C HIS A 16 29.50 -3.05 -2.82
N ASP A 17 30.74 -2.77 -3.20
CA ASP A 17 31.94 -3.14 -2.45
C ASP A 17 31.86 -2.48 -1.05
N GLY A 18 31.52 -3.29 -0.06
CA GLY A 18 31.66 -2.95 1.35
C GLY A 18 33.11 -3.15 1.76
N ALA A 19 33.76 -2.06 2.15
CA ALA A 19 35.10 -2.10 2.73
C ALA A 19 35.12 -2.92 4.03
N PRO A 20 36.16 -3.75 4.27
CA PRO A 20 36.33 -4.46 5.52
C PRO A 20 36.85 -3.50 6.60
N SER A 21 36.06 -3.29 7.66
CA SER A 21 36.56 -2.69 8.89
C SER A 21 37.32 -3.75 9.68
N GLU A 22 38.64 -3.63 9.69
CA GLU A 22 39.52 -4.32 10.63
C GLU A 22 39.12 -3.93 12.06
N THR A 23 38.95 -4.92 12.93
CA THR A 23 38.98 -4.69 14.38
C THR A 23 39.89 -5.74 15.00
N ASP A 24 40.96 -5.18 15.54
CA ASP A 24 42.16 -5.82 16.01
C ASP A 24 42.00 -6.31 17.47
N VAL A 25 42.70 -7.42 17.76
CA VAL A 25 43.34 -7.84 19.01
C VAL A 25 42.58 -7.79 20.35
N GLY A 26 42.55 -8.95 21.00
CA GLY A 26 42.32 -9.05 22.45
C GLY A 26 42.30 -10.51 22.96
N GLY A 27 43.45 -11.19 22.91
CA GLY A 27 43.60 -12.54 23.47
C GLY A 27 43.66 -12.54 25.00
N VAL A 28 43.03 -13.54 25.62
CA VAL A 28 43.35 -13.99 26.99
C VAL A 28 43.38 -15.51 26.98
N LEU A 29 44.55 -16.02 27.32
CA LEU A 29 44.91 -17.42 27.50
C LEU A 29 44.59 -17.82 28.95
N GLU A 30 43.63 -18.73 29.17
CA GLU A 30 43.52 -19.44 30.45
C GLU A 30 43.70 -20.94 30.26
N LYS A 31 44.77 -21.42 30.90
CA LYS A 31 45.23 -22.79 30.99
C LYS A 31 44.56 -23.45 32.19
N GLY A 32 43.69 -24.42 31.92
CA GLY A 32 43.07 -25.28 32.94
C GLY A 32 43.22 -26.75 32.58
N GLU A 33 44.29 -27.39 33.09
CA GLU A 33 44.47 -28.83 33.07
C GLU A 33 43.55 -29.50 34.10
N GLY A 34 42.93 -30.62 33.71
CA GLY A 34 42.61 -31.68 34.64
C GLY A 34 41.21 -32.25 34.50
N GLY A 35 41.13 -33.51 34.06
CA GLY A 35 40.04 -34.37 34.50
C GLY A 35 39.47 -35.32 33.46
N LYS A 36 40.07 -36.51 33.42
CA LYS A 36 39.44 -37.83 33.22
C LYS A 36 38.48 -37.99 32.02
N ALA A 37 38.99 -38.75 31.05
CA ALA A 37 38.22 -39.42 30.03
C ALA A 37 37.06 -40.25 30.63
N GLN A 38 35.82 -39.91 30.24
CA GLN A 38 34.68 -40.81 30.25
C GLN A 38 34.25 -41.09 28.80
N PRO A 39 34.31 -42.33 28.31
CA PRO A 39 33.99 -42.67 26.93
C PRO A 39 32.49 -43.03 26.80
N TRP A 40 31.61 -42.05 26.91
CA TRP A 40 30.18 -42.21 26.63
C TRP A 40 29.75 -41.14 25.61
N SER A 41 30.12 -41.27 24.34
CA SER A 41 29.67 -40.34 23.29
C SER A 41 29.69 -40.96 21.90
N THR A 42 28.90 -42.02 21.71
CA THR A 42 28.60 -42.56 20.37
C THR A 42 27.13 -42.40 19.99
N LEU A 43 26.29 -41.86 20.88
CA LEU A 43 24.85 -41.61 20.64
C LEU A 43 24.46 -40.12 20.62
N ALA A 44 25.36 -39.21 21.04
CA ALA A 44 25.09 -37.76 21.00
C ALA A 44 25.51 -37.11 19.65
N THR A 45 26.36 -37.76 18.87
CA THR A 45 26.86 -37.24 17.59
C THR A 45 25.82 -37.30 16.47
N THR A 46 24.97 -38.35 16.45
CA THR A 46 23.93 -38.51 15.43
C THR A 46 22.81 -37.48 15.53
N ARG A 47 22.50 -36.97 16.74
CA ARG A 47 21.46 -35.94 16.92
C ARG A 47 21.90 -34.53 16.50
N ILE A 48 23.20 -34.24 16.54
CA ILE A 48 23.75 -32.96 16.11
C ILE A 48 23.83 -32.90 14.58
N GLU A 49 24.13 -34.03 13.92
CA GLU A 49 24.14 -34.12 12.46
C GLU A 49 22.73 -33.98 11.84
N GLU A 50 21.70 -34.61 12.41
CA GLU A 50 20.31 -34.45 11.94
C GLU A 50 19.78 -33.01 12.12
N GLN A 51 20.21 -32.32 13.18
CA GLN A 51 19.81 -30.93 13.43
C GLN A 51 20.54 -29.92 12.53
N LEU A 52 21.79 -30.22 12.13
CA LEU A 52 22.53 -29.46 11.13
C LEU A 52 21.98 -29.70 9.71
N GLN A 53 21.52 -30.91 9.41
CA GLN A 53 20.89 -31.23 8.11
C GLN A 53 19.60 -30.41 7.90
N CYS A 54 18.80 -30.21 8.94
CA CYS A 54 17.61 -29.36 8.88
C CYS A 54 17.93 -27.86 8.71
N ARG A 55 19.12 -27.40 9.10
CA ARG A 55 19.55 -26.00 8.94
C ARG A 55 20.20 -25.69 7.60
N LEU A 56 20.65 -26.69 6.86
CA LEU A 56 21.40 -26.52 5.61
C LEU A 56 20.61 -26.85 4.35
N SER A 57 19.35 -27.30 4.46
CA SER A 57 18.47 -27.32 3.30
C SER A 57 18.28 -25.86 2.83
N PRO A 58 18.81 -25.47 1.67
CA PRO A 58 18.58 -24.13 1.15
C PRO A 58 17.08 -23.99 1.07
N ARG A 59 16.50 -23.05 1.82
CA ARG A 59 15.08 -22.70 1.65
C ARG A 59 14.92 -22.44 0.16
N GLN A 60 14.33 -23.38 -0.57
CA GLN A 60 14.05 -23.23 -1.98
C GLN A 60 13.15 -22.01 -2.07
N SER A 61 13.73 -20.87 -2.41
CA SER A 61 12.98 -19.67 -2.73
C SER A 61 12.14 -20.06 -3.92
N ILE A 62 10.83 -20.14 -3.72
CA ILE A 62 9.89 -20.38 -4.80
C ILE A 62 10.01 -19.17 -5.73
N GLU A 63 10.75 -19.33 -6.82
CA GLU A 63 10.84 -18.35 -7.89
C GLU A 63 9.54 -18.41 -8.68
N LEU A 64 8.53 -17.68 -8.19
CA LEU A 64 7.33 -17.43 -8.97
C LEU A 64 7.71 -16.56 -10.17
N PRO A 65 7.22 -16.89 -11.39
CA PRO A 65 7.41 -16.05 -12.57
C PRO A 65 6.97 -14.61 -12.30
N VAL A 66 7.69 -13.65 -12.90
CA VAL A 66 7.47 -12.22 -12.67
C VAL A 66 6.05 -11.79 -13.03
N GLU A 67 5.46 -12.42 -14.04
CA GLU A 67 4.09 -12.20 -14.50
C GLU A 67 3.06 -12.60 -13.44
N LEU A 68 3.35 -13.67 -12.68
CA LEU A 68 2.45 -14.13 -11.64
C LEU A 68 2.47 -13.16 -10.45
N TRP A 69 3.66 -12.64 -10.10
CA TRP A 69 3.78 -11.60 -9.08
C TRP A 69 3.02 -10.34 -9.45
N TRP A 70 3.02 -9.92 -10.71
CA TRP A 70 2.24 -8.77 -11.16
C TRP A 70 0.74 -8.99 -10.99
N LYS A 71 0.23 -10.17 -11.36
CA LYS A 71 -1.19 -10.50 -11.15
C LYS A 71 -1.58 -10.52 -9.67
N VAL A 72 -0.70 -11.03 -8.81
CA VAL A 72 -0.93 -11.02 -7.35
C VAL A 72 -0.96 -9.58 -6.82
N ILE A 73 -0.02 -8.73 -7.22
CA ILE A 73 0.02 -7.32 -6.82
C ILE A 73 -1.22 -6.60 -7.33
N ASP A 74 -1.61 -6.82 -8.58
CA ASP A 74 -2.80 -6.22 -9.18
C ASP A 74 -4.07 -6.64 -8.43
N PHE A 75 -4.23 -7.93 -8.14
CA PHE A 75 -5.35 -8.46 -7.37
C PHE A 75 -5.40 -7.89 -5.95
N VAL A 76 -4.26 -7.86 -5.25
CA VAL A 76 -4.17 -7.32 -3.89
C VAL A 76 -4.41 -5.81 -3.90
N ALA A 77 -3.86 -5.07 -4.86
CA ALA A 77 -4.07 -3.63 -5.00
C ALA A 77 -5.54 -3.32 -5.24
N ASP A 78 -6.23 -4.09 -6.08
CA ASP A 78 -7.66 -3.95 -6.34
C ASP A 78 -8.48 -4.23 -5.09
N HIS A 79 -8.16 -5.27 -4.32
CA HIS A 79 -8.82 -5.55 -3.06
C HIS A 79 -8.58 -4.45 -2.01
N LEU A 80 -7.34 -4.00 -1.84
CA LEU A 80 -6.97 -2.94 -0.92
C LEU A 80 -7.57 -1.59 -1.31
N SER A 81 -7.80 -1.36 -2.60
CA SER A 81 -8.44 -0.15 -3.11
C SER A 81 -9.88 0.03 -2.60
N GLN A 82 -10.52 -1.04 -2.17
CA GLN A 82 -11.87 -0.96 -1.58
C GLN A 82 -11.84 -0.50 -0.12
N ARG A 83 -10.68 -0.57 0.54
CA ARG A 83 -10.48 -0.20 1.94
C ARG A 83 -10.11 1.27 2.10
N VAL A 84 -10.51 1.81 3.24
CA VAL A 84 -10.28 3.22 3.62
C VAL A 84 -8.79 3.55 3.75
N ASP A 85 -7.95 2.56 4.04
CA ASP A 85 -6.51 2.67 4.24
C ASP A 85 -5.68 2.16 3.05
N GLY A 86 -6.29 1.99 1.87
CA GLY A 86 -5.66 1.35 0.71
C GLY A 86 -4.26 1.88 0.39
N ARG A 87 -4.06 3.20 0.41
CA ARG A 87 -2.73 3.80 0.19
C ARG A 87 -1.69 3.43 1.24
N THR A 88 -2.09 3.35 2.51
CA THR A 88 -1.20 2.94 3.61
C THR A 88 -0.82 1.48 3.44
N ARG A 89 -1.79 0.61 3.13
CA ARG A 89 -1.55 -0.81 2.86
C ARG A 89 -0.66 -1.06 1.66
N MET A 90 -0.81 -0.28 0.59
CA MET A 90 0.10 -0.33 -0.57
C MET A 90 1.54 0.02 -0.18
N ARG A 91 1.75 0.95 0.77
CA ARG A 91 3.09 1.24 1.30
C ARG A 91 3.64 0.12 2.17
N GLU A 92 2.80 -0.62 2.87
CA GLU A 92 3.22 -1.81 3.62
C GLU A 92 3.70 -2.90 2.66
N LEU A 93 2.94 -3.17 1.59
CA LEU A 93 3.34 -4.13 0.55
C LEU A 93 4.63 -3.72 -0.15
N ALA A 94 4.83 -2.42 -0.37
CA ALA A 94 6.05 -1.89 -0.95
C ALA A 94 7.32 -2.22 -0.14
N ARG A 95 7.19 -2.64 1.13
CA ARG A 95 8.34 -3.05 1.98
C ARG A 95 8.84 -4.46 1.69
N VAL A 96 8.07 -5.28 0.98
CA VAL A 96 8.41 -6.70 0.72
C VAL A 96 9.66 -6.81 -0.15
N SER A 97 9.76 -6.00 -1.21
CA SER A 97 10.92 -5.98 -2.11
C SER A 97 11.00 -4.67 -2.91
N ARG A 98 12.16 -4.39 -3.53
CA ARG A 98 12.32 -3.24 -4.43
C ARG A 98 11.41 -3.30 -5.65
N SER A 99 11.24 -4.48 -6.23
CA SER A 99 10.33 -4.68 -7.37
C SER A 99 8.90 -4.32 -6.97
N TRP A 100 8.45 -4.80 -5.81
CA TRP A 100 7.13 -4.48 -5.26
C TRP A 100 6.96 -2.99 -4.98
N TYR A 101 8.01 -2.32 -4.49
CA TYR A 101 7.99 -0.88 -4.25
C TYR A 101 7.64 -0.10 -5.52
N THR A 102 8.30 -0.40 -6.65
CA THR A 102 8.05 0.30 -7.93
C THR A 102 6.59 0.15 -8.36
N TRP A 103 6.07 -1.08 -8.34
CA TRP A 103 4.69 -1.35 -8.74
C TRP A 103 3.66 -0.73 -7.79
N CYS A 104 3.89 -0.88 -6.48
CA CYS A 104 3.01 -0.28 -5.47
C CYS A 104 2.99 1.25 -5.59
N ARG A 105 4.13 1.87 -5.93
CA ARG A 105 4.21 3.32 -6.16
C ARG A 105 3.35 3.74 -7.35
N VAL A 106 3.50 3.07 -8.50
CA VAL A 106 2.68 3.36 -9.70
C VAL A 106 1.19 3.22 -9.37
N ARG A 107 0.78 2.09 -8.77
CA ARG A 107 -0.62 1.88 -8.38
C ARG A 107 -1.13 2.91 -7.36
N ALA A 108 -0.28 3.38 -6.46
CA ALA A 108 -0.63 4.42 -5.49
C ALA A 108 -0.73 5.83 -6.11
N GLU A 109 -0.09 6.06 -7.26
CA GLU A 109 -0.20 7.28 -8.04
C GLU A 109 -1.45 7.27 -8.94
N GLU A 110 -1.86 6.10 -9.42
CA GLU A 110 -3.09 5.92 -10.19
C GLU A 110 -4.38 6.15 -9.37
N ARG A 111 -4.24 6.35 -8.05
CA ARG A 111 -5.35 6.44 -7.11
C ARG A 111 -5.43 7.80 -6.42
N LEU A 112 -6.62 8.37 -6.38
CA LEU A 112 -6.95 9.60 -5.67
C LEU A 112 -7.99 9.35 -4.58
N ASP A 113 -7.55 9.42 -3.32
CA ASP A 113 -8.40 9.22 -2.14
C ASP A 113 -8.78 10.54 -1.47
N VAL A 114 -10.09 10.81 -1.41
CA VAL A 114 -10.69 11.93 -0.69
C VAL A 114 -11.57 11.39 0.44
N ILE A 115 -10.91 11.04 1.54
CA ILE A 115 -11.53 10.36 2.68
C ILE A 115 -11.57 11.31 3.87
N ASN A 116 -12.77 11.58 4.38
CA ASN A 116 -13.05 12.42 5.56
C ASN A 116 -12.36 13.79 5.55
N ARG A 117 -12.05 14.32 4.36
CA ARG A 117 -11.34 15.60 4.22
C ARG A 117 -12.29 16.77 4.38
N ASP A 118 -11.84 17.82 5.03
CA ASP A 118 -12.59 19.07 5.05
C ASP A 118 -12.51 19.80 3.69
N LYS A 119 -13.29 20.86 3.53
CA LYS A 119 -13.29 21.65 2.29
C LYS A 119 -11.88 22.18 1.96
N LYS A 120 -11.15 22.71 2.96
CA LYS A 120 -9.82 23.31 2.77
C LYS A 120 -8.79 22.27 2.32
N GLU A 121 -8.83 21.08 2.89
CA GLU A 121 -7.97 19.96 2.51
C GLU A 121 -8.25 19.46 1.10
N VAL A 122 -9.51 19.49 0.67
CA VAL A 122 -9.89 19.21 -0.73
C VAL A 122 -9.29 20.26 -1.67
N TYR A 123 -9.39 21.55 -1.36
CA TYR A 123 -8.76 22.60 -2.17
C TYR A 123 -7.22 22.48 -2.19
N ARG A 124 -6.59 22.16 -1.07
CA ARG A 124 -5.15 21.89 -1.02
C ARG A 124 -4.75 20.69 -1.88
N LEU A 125 -5.59 19.66 -1.94
CA LEU A 125 -5.37 18.51 -2.81
C LEU A 125 -5.47 18.91 -4.29
N ILE A 126 -6.51 19.67 -4.65
CA ILE A 126 -6.70 20.18 -6.01
C ILE A 126 -5.49 21.02 -6.43
N ARG A 127 -5.07 21.97 -5.59
CA ARG A 127 -3.90 22.82 -5.87
C ARG A 127 -2.63 22.00 -6.12
N ARG A 128 -2.36 20.97 -5.31
CA ARG A 128 -1.20 20.08 -5.52
C ARG A 128 -1.26 19.29 -6.83
N LEU A 129 -2.47 19.00 -7.32
CA LEU A 129 -2.67 18.37 -8.62
C LEU A 129 -2.50 19.40 -9.75
N ASP A 130 -2.97 20.63 -9.57
CA ASP A 130 -2.73 21.73 -10.51
C ASP A 130 -1.24 22.05 -10.67
N ASP A 131 -0.48 21.98 -9.57
CA ASP A 131 0.97 22.17 -9.58
C ASP A 131 1.72 21.04 -10.34
N ASN A 132 1.07 19.88 -10.57
CA ASN A 132 1.68 18.70 -11.21
C ASN A 132 0.68 18.06 -12.20
N PRO A 133 0.44 18.69 -13.36
CA PRO A 133 -0.64 18.30 -14.26
C PRO A 133 -0.51 16.88 -14.82
N GLU A 134 0.72 16.38 -14.99
CA GLU A 134 1.02 14.99 -15.33
C GLU A 134 0.38 13.98 -14.39
N ARG A 135 0.14 14.34 -13.13
CA ARG A 135 -0.54 13.47 -12.16
C ARG A 135 -2.01 13.27 -12.49
N TYR A 136 -2.68 14.22 -13.16
CA TYR A 136 -4.06 14.01 -13.59
C TYR A 136 -4.18 12.85 -14.57
N ASN A 137 -3.18 12.68 -15.45
CA ASN A 137 -3.15 11.60 -16.43
C ASN A 137 -2.81 10.24 -15.82
N ALA A 138 -2.14 10.21 -14.67
CA ALA A 138 -1.88 8.96 -13.96
C ALA A 138 -3.15 8.46 -13.23
N ILE A 139 -4.00 9.36 -12.74
CA ILE A 139 -5.16 8.99 -11.92
C ILE A 139 -6.21 8.24 -12.77
N LYS A 140 -6.39 6.96 -12.46
CA LYS A 140 -7.42 6.09 -13.03
C LYS A 140 -8.58 5.85 -12.07
N ARG A 141 -8.33 5.92 -10.76
CA ARG A 141 -9.33 5.59 -9.74
C ARG A 141 -9.49 6.71 -8.73
N VAL A 142 -10.73 7.10 -8.48
CA VAL A 142 -11.07 8.13 -7.50
C VAL A 142 -12.01 7.53 -6.47
N GLN A 143 -11.62 7.59 -5.19
CA GLN A 143 -12.50 7.22 -4.08
C GLN A 143 -12.86 8.46 -3.26
N PHE A 144 -14.15 8.73 -3.14
CA PHE A 144 -14.68 9.82 -2.37
C PHE A 144 -15.51 9.29 -1.20
N VAL A 145 -14.96 9.42 0.01
CA VAL A 145 -15.63 9.02 1.25
C VAL A 145 -15.77 10.25 2.13
N ASN A 146 -16.91 10.94 2.04
CA ASN A 146 -17.16 12.13 2.85
C ASN A 146 -18.60 12.17 3.35
N LYS A 147 -18.79 12.72 4.55
CA LYS A 147 -20.12 12.94 5.14
C LYS A 147 -20.81 14.18 4.56
N LYS A 148 -20.06 15.12 3.99
CA LYS A 148 -20.58 16.41 3.50
C LYS A 148 -20.64 16.42 1.97
N ILE A 149 -21.86 16.47 1.43
CA ILE A 149 -22.09 16.52 -0.03
C ILE A 149 -21.56 17.82 -0.67
N SER A 150 -21.49 18.92 0.08
CA SER A 150 -20.93 20.18 -0.40
C SER A 150 -19.44 20.10 -0.79
N ASN A 151 -18.68 19.23 -0.12
CA ASN A 151 -17.28 18.98 -0.46
C ASN A 151 -17.15 18.21 -1.78
N PHE A 152 -18.12 17.33 -2.06
CA PHE A 152 -18.16 16.58 -3.31
C PHE A 152 -18.39 17.51 -4.50
N GLY A 153 -19.37 18.41 -4.41
CA GLY A 153 -19.66 19.37 -5.48
C GLY A 153 -18.44 20.22 -5.85
N SER A 154 -17.75 20.79 -4.84
CA SER A 154 -16.52 21.56 -5.08
C SER A 154 -15.44 20.71 -5.75
N PHE A 155 -15.25 19.47 -5.29
CA PHE A 155 -14.25 18.55 -5.84
C PHE A 155 -14.53 18.20 -7.31
N VAL A 156 -15.78 17.82 -7.62
CA VAL A 156 -16.18 17.44 -8.98
C VAL A 156 -16.04 18.62 -9.94
N ILE A 157 -16.50 19.82 -9.56
CA ILE A 157 -16.41 21.01 -10.43
C ILE A 157 -14.97 21.28 -10.88
N HIS A 158 -13.97 21.10 -10.00
CA HIS A 158 -12.57 21.39 -10.32
C HIS A 158 -11.87 20.27 -11.08
N LEU A 159 -12.40 19.04 -11.03
CA LEU A 159 -11.78 17.87 -11.64
C LEU A 159 -12.48 17.39 -12.90
N VAL A 160 -13.73 17.80 -13.10
CA VAL A 160 -14.44 17.67 -14.36
C VAL A 160 -13.59 18.33 -15.45
N GLY A 161 -13.25 17.54 -16.46
CA GLY A 161 -12.40 17.98 -17.57
C GLY A 161 -10.90 18.02 -17.27
N LYS A 162 -10.42 17.62 -16.09
CA LYS A 162 -8.98 17.39 -15.83
C LYS A 162 -8.66 15.91 -15.70
N LEU A 163 -9.59 15.14 -15.15
CA LEU A 163 -9.47 13.70 -14.94
C LEU A 163 -9.97 12.90 -16.14
N HIS A 164 -9.31 13.04 -17.29
CA HIS A 164 -9.74 12.40 -18.55
C HIS A 164 -9.59 10.87 -18.57
N LYS A 165 -8.72 10.32 -17.73
CA LYS A 165 -8.39 8.88 -17.70
C LYS A 165 -8.99 8.14 -16.51
N VAL A 166 -9.94 8.76 -15.80
CA VAL A 166 -10.61 8.08 -14.68
C VAL A 166 -11.52 6.99 -15.22
N GLU A 167 -11.18 5.75 -14.87
CA GLU A 167 -11.92 4.54 -15.19
C GLU A 167 -12.93 4.18 -14.10
N THR A 168 -12.62 4.53 -12.84
CA THR A 168 -13.48 4.16 -11.70
C THR A 168 -13.65 5.31 -10.73
N LEU A 169 -14.91 5.62 -10.42
CA LEU A 169 -15.32 6.57 -9.39
C LEU A 169 -16.15 5.84 -8.31
N ASP A 170 -15.62 5.75 -7.09
CA ASP A 170 -16.30 5.14 -5.94
C ASP A 170 -16.78 6.24 -4.97
N LEU A 171 -18.10 6.36 -4.82
CA LEU A 171 -18.75 7.35 -3.96
C LEU A 171 -19.36 6.65 -2.75
N LYS A 172 -18.67 6.72 -1.60
CA LYS A 172 -19.20 6.23 -0.32
C LYS A 172 -19.64 7.40 0.53
N SER A 173 -20.84 7.91 0.26
CA SER A 173 -21.51 8.84 1.16
C SER A 173 -22.55 8.10 1.98
N ARG A 174 -22.42 8.12 3.31
CA ARG A 174 -23.55 7.85 4.20
C ARG A 174 -24.40 9.11 4.27
N TRP A 175 -24.98 9.49 3.13
CA TRP A 175 -25.84 10.66 3.06
C TRP A 175 -27.11 10.31 3.83
N ARG A 176 -27.28 10.93 4.99
CA ARG A 176 -28.61 11.07 5.55
C ARG A 176 -29.16 12.34 4.93
N PRO A 177 -30.31 12.31 4.24
CA PRO A 177 -31.08 13.52 4.07
C PRO A 177 -31.16 14.12 5.46
N SER A 178 -30.67 15.34 5.65
CA SER A 178 -31.07 16.12 6.81
C SER A 178 -32.58 16.01 6.79
N SER A 179 -33.18 15.28 7.74
CA SER A 179 -34.63 15.22 7.83
C SER A 179 -35.05 16.67 7.72
N PRO A 180 -35.82 17.05 6.68
CA PRO A 180 -36.32 18.40 6.63
C PRO A 180 -36.90 18.60 8.02
N ALA A 181 -36.39 19.59 8.74
CA ALA A 181 -37.23 20.26 9.69
C ALA A 181 -38.33 20.86 8.81
N PHE A 182 -39.28 20.01 8.37
CA PHE A 182 -40.65 20.38 8.25
C PHE A 182 -40.94 20.88 9.64
N GLY A 183 -40.67 22.18 9.83
CA GLY A 183 -41.40 22.94 10.80
C GLY A 183 -42.83 22.52 10.55
N SER A 184 -43.36 21.77 11.53
CA SER A 184 -44.77 21.52 11.65
C SER A 184 -45.42 22.83 11.25
N LEU A 185 -46.02 22.85 10.06
CA LEU A 185 -46.76 24.00 9.57
C LEU A 185 -47.74 24.25 10.70
N GLY A 186 -47.45 25.29 11.49
CA GLY A 186 -48.31 25.71 12.56
C GLY A 186 -49.66 25.90 11.91
N SER A 187 -50.60 25.03 12.27
CA SER A 187 -51.97 25.12 11.82
C SER A 187 -52.48 26.49 12.24
N CYS A 188 -52.43 27.48 11.35
CA CYS A 188 -53.14 28.73 11.53
C CYS A 188 -54.62 28.39 11.41
N THR A 189 -55.22 27.99 12.53
CA THR A 189 -56.68 27.98 12.70
C THR A 189 -57.12 29.43 12.73
N HIS A 190 -57.23 30.06 11.55
CA HIS A 190 -58.04 31.24 11.38
C HIS A 190 -59.50 30.82 11.57
N GLY A 191 -60.03 31.08 12.77
CA GLY A 191 -61.47 31.04 13.01
C GLY A 191 -62.14 32.17 12.22
N PRO A 192 -63.27 31.92 11.55
CA PRO A 192 -64.06 32.99 10.96
C PRO A 192 -64.81 33.69 12.10
N SER A 193 -64.47 34.94 12.34
CA SER A 193 -65.31 35.87 13.09
C SER A 193 -65.92 36.83 12.08
N CYS A 194 -67.13 36.51 11.63
CA CYS A 194 -68.00 37.43 10.90
C CYS A 194 -69.27 37.58 11.72
N MET A 195 -69.56 38.84 12.06
CA MET A 195 -70.79 39.33 12.68
C MET A 195 -72.01 39.13 11.78
#